data_AF-A0A7S4BLB4-F1
#
_entry.id   AF-A0A7S4BLB4-F1
#
_cell.length_a   1.000
_cell.length_b   1.000
_cell.length_c   1.000
_cell.angle_alpha   90.00
_cell.angle_beta   90.00
_cell.angle_gamma   90.00
#
_symmetry.space_group_name_H-M   'P 1'
#
loop_
_entity.id
_entity.type
_entity.pdbx_description
1 polymer ?
#
loop_
_entity_poly.entity_id
_entity_poly.type
_entity_poly.pdbx_seq_one_letter_code
_entity_poly.pdbx_strand_id
1 'polypeptide(L)'
;MQAWGSWEEWLLGYEQLYCLHDEQVQRAGLDLVAVWRCRGSLPLSIESTSELTELQLLSRELEAPPSLATYAGNRPDGTRTHASQLTEHNLRLMYAMAITRLVNGVVDPKQQKARAAPVSRLAMEAKMPVCLVEIRHEATHNALPSLPLLKLAAEQALLWLHAHYWQPQRLALACDPLQLSKLLSRLHAKAAPYSCDVAMAVSDMYRAR
;
A
#
# COMPACT_ATOMS: atom_id res chain seq x y z
N MET A 1 20.11 5.46 -6.21
CA MET A 1 19.08 6.40 -6.72
C MET A 1 17.73 5.91 -6.25
N GLN A 2 16.81 6.82 -5.92
CA GLN A 2 15.43 6.42 -5.57
C GLN A 2 14.73 5.90 -6.84
N ALA A 3 13.85 4.92 -6.69
CA ALA A 3 13.18 4.28 -7.82
C ALA A 3 12.03 5.13 -8.42
N TRP A 4 11.45 6.01 -7.60
CA TRP A 4 10.50 7.04 -8.03
C TRP A 4 11.25 8.31 -8.48
N GLY A 5 10.71 9.00 -9.48
CA GLY A 5 11.28 10.22 -10.06
C GLY A 5 11.00 11.48 -9.24
N SER A 6 9.95 11.48 -8.43
CA SER A 6 9.65 12.58 -7.50
C SER A 6 8.86 12.09 -6.28
N TRP A 7 8.85 12.90 -5.21
CA TRP A 7 8.02 12.61 -4.03
C TRP A 7 6.52 12.75 -4.29
N GLU A 8 6.12 13.48 -5.33
CA GLU A 8 4.72 13.52 -5.79
C GLU A 8 4.32 12.17 -6.41
N GLU A 9 5.22 11.56 -7.20
CA GLU A 9 5.01 10.21 -7.75
C GLU A 9 4.93 9.18 -6.62
N TRP A 10 5.80 9.27 -5.60
CA TRP A 10 5.73 8.41 -4.43
C TRP A 10 4.40 8.55 -3.67
N LEU A 11 3.91 9.78 -3.50
CA LEU A 11 2.62 10.04 -2.84
C LEU A 11 1.45 9.48 -3.63
N LEU A 12 1.47 9.59 -4.96
CA LEU A 12 0.48 8.97 -5.83
C LEU A 12 0.44 7.46 -5.64
N GLY A 13 1.60 6.79 -5.63
CA GLY A 13 1.66 5.35 -5.39
C GLY A 13 1.13 4.96 -4.02
N TYR A 14 1.41 5.74 -2.98
CA TYR A 14 0.79 5.54 -1.66
C TYR A 14 -0.75 5.67 -1.73
N GLU A 15 -1.27 6.75 -2.31
CA GLU A 15 -2.70 7.02 -2.38
C GLU A 15 -3.43 5.93 -3.17
N GLN A 16 -2.81 5.44 -4.24
CA GLN A 16 -3.35 4.37 -5.07
C GLN A 16 -3.36 3.02 -4.33
N LEU A 17 -2.24 2.61 -3.72
CA LEU A 17 -2.13 1.33 -3.02
C LEU A 17 -3.08 1.24 -1.81
N TYR A 18 -3.25 2.34 -1.07
CA TYR A 18 -4.14 2.42 0.10
C TYR A 18 -5.56 2.91 -0.23
N CYS A 19 -5.93 2.97 -1.51
CA CYS A 19 -7.31 3.22 -1.94
C CYS A 19 -8.17 1.95 -1.77
N LEU A 20 -8.39 1.52 -0.53
CA LEU A 20 -8.99 0.20 -0.22
C LEU A 20 -10.40 -0.03 -0.77
N HIS A 21 -11.09 1.04 -1.18
CA HIS A 21 -12.45 1.00 -1.70
C HIS A 21 -12.52 0.92 -3.24
N ASP A 22 -11.39 1.05 -3.95
CA ASP A 22 -11.36 1.04 -5.42
C ASP A 22 -10.24 0.14 -5.96
N GLU A 23 -10.65 -1.03 -6.44
CA GLU A 23 -9.73 -2.03 -6.99
C GLU A 23 -8.99 -1.56 -8.25
N GLN A 24 -9.62 -0.71 -9.07
CA GLN A 24 -8.99 -0.20 -10.29
C GLN A 24 -7.87 0.77 -9.94
N VAL A 25 -8.10 1.61 -8.93
CA VAL A 25 -7.08 2.51 -8.39
C VAL A 25 -5.93 1.72 -7.75
N GLN A 26 -6.23 0.65 -7.01
CA GLN A 26 -5.17 -0.22 -6.47
C GLN A 26 -4.34 -0.89 -7.57
N ARG A 27 -4.96 -1.38 -8.65
CA ARG A 27 -4.24 -1.93 -9.82
C ARG A 27 -3.32 -0.91 -10.48
N ALA A 28 -3.78 0.32 -10.67
CA ALA A 28 -2.94 1.40 -11.18
C ALA A 28 -1.73 1.67 -10.26
N GLY A 29 -1.91 1.56 -8.94
CA GLY A 29 -0.81 1.62 -7.97
C GLY A 29 0.19 0.48 -8.13
N LEU A 30 -0.27 -0.75 -8.39
CA LEU A 30 0.60 -1.90 -8.67
C LEU A 30 1.40 -1.71 -9.97
N ASP A 31 0.76 -1.21 -11.03
CA ASP A 31 1.43 -0.87 -12.29
C ASP A 31 2.52 0.19 -12.08
N LEU A 32 2.25 1.21 -11.26
CA LEU A 32 3.24 2.22 -10.89
C LEU A 32 4.44 1.61 -10.13
N VAL A 33 4.19 0.72 -9.18
CA VAL A 33 5.25 0.00 -8.47
C VAL A 33 6.07 -0.88 -9.43
N ALA A 34 5.43 -1.51 -10.43
CA ALA A 34 6.12 -2.26 -11.46
C ALA A 34 7.08 -1.37 -12.28
N VAL A 35 6.65 -0.14 -12.62
CA VAL A 35 7.53 0.85 -13.25
C VAL A 35 8.71 1.20 -12.35
N TRP A 36 8.49 1.41 -11.04
CA TRP A 36 9.59 1.68 -10.11
C TRP A 36 10.58 0.51 -10.03
N ARG A 37 10.09 -0.73 -10.04
CA ARG A 37 10.94 -1.94 -10.05
C ARG A 37 11.84 -2.01 -11.29
N CYS A 38 11.38 -1.52 -12.44
CA CYS A 38 12.20 -1.42 -13.65
C CYS A 38 13.31 -0.35 -13.56
N ARG A 39 13.13 0.67 -12.71
CA ARG A 39 14.09 1.77 -12.54
C ARG A 39 15.17 1.47 -11.50
N GLY A 40 14.90 0.58 -10.55
CA GLY A 40 15.87 0.21 -9.51
C GLY A 40 15.29 -0.65 -8.41
N SER A 41 16.07 -0.84 -7.35
CA SER A 41 15.65 -1.60 -6.17
C SER A 41 14.64 -0.80 -5.35
N LEU A 42 13.63 -1.51 -4.85
CA LEU A 42 12.59 -0.94 -4.00
C LEU A 42 12.88 -1.21 -2.53
N PRO A 43 12.50 -0.28 -1.62
CA PRO A 43 12.45 -0.59 -0.20
C PRO A 43 11.50 -1.76 0.05
N LEU A 44 11.88 -2.66 0.98
CA LEU A 44 11.07 -3.79 1.41
C LEU A 44 9.61 -3.40 1.66
N SER A 45 9.38 -2.25 2.30
CA SER A 45 8.02 -1.80 2.62
C SER A 45 7.15 -1.55 1.40
N ILE A 46 7.71 -1.05 0.29
CA ILE A 46 6.96 -0.86 -0.96
C ILE A 46 6.70 -2.22 -1.62
N GLU A 47 7.72 -3.07 -1.68
CA GLU A 47 7.59 -4.41 -2.26
C GLU A 47 6.52 -5.22 -1.53
N SER A 48 6.63 -5.35 -0.21
CA SER A 48 5.65 -6.07 0.61
C SER A 48 4.26 -5.44 0.55
N THR A 49 4.13 -4.11 0.46
CA THR A 49 2.81 -3.49 0.27
C THR A 49 2.22 -3.91 -1.08
N SER A 50 3.01 -3.84 -2.16
CA SER A 50 2.53 -4.24 -3.49
C SER A 50 2.16 -5.72 -3.58
N GLU A 51 2.98 -6.62 -3.01
CA GLU A 51 2.72 -8.06 -2.99
C GLU A 51 1.43 -8.38 -2.23
N LEU A 52 1.25 -7.80 -1.03
CA LEU A 52 0.06 -8.07 -0.22
C LEU A 52 -1.21 -7.49 -0.86
N THR A 53 -1.14 -6.30 -1.45
CA THR A 53 -2.28 -5.69 -2.18
C THR A 53 -2.65 -6.53 -3.40
N GLU A 54 -1.68 -6.99 -4.19
CA GLU A 54 -1.91 -7.87 -5.34
C GLU A 54 -2.62 -9.17 -4.91
N LEU A 55 -2.18 -9.79 -3.82
CA LEU A 55 -2.81 -11.00 -3.29
C LEU A 55 -4.25 -10.78 -2.78
N GLN A 56 -4.54 -9.60 -2.23
CA GLN A 56 -5.91 -9.24 -1.82
C GLN A 56 -6.83 -9.12 -3.02
N LEU A 57 -6.38 -8.44 -4.09
CA LEU A 57 -7.15 -8.32 -5.33
C LEU A 57 -7.37 -9.69 -5.98
N LEU A 58 -6.31 -10.49 -6.09
CA LEU A 58 -6.37 -11.84 -6.65
C LEU A 58 -7.34 -12.75 -5.89
N SER A 59 -7.33 -12.65 -4.55
CA SER A 59 -8.24 -13.44 -3.74
C SER A 59 -9.69 -13.02 -3.90
N ARG A 60 -9.97 -11.72 -4.06
CA ARG A 60 -11.34 -11.22 -4.30
C ARG A 60 -11.87 -11.65 -5.67
N GLU A 61 -11.01 -11.64 -6.69
CA GLU A 61 -11.36 -12.14 -8.03
C GLU A 61 -11.79 -13.62 -7.99
N LEU A 62 -11.10 -14.45 -7.20
CA LEU A 62 -11.39 -15.88 -7.07
C LEU A 62 -12.65 -16.16 -6.23
N GLU A 63 -12.99 -15.28 -5.29
CA GLU A 63 -14.20 -15.37 -4.47
C GLU A 63 -15.43 -14.76 -5.15
N ALA A 64 -15.25 -14.02 -6.25
CA ALA A 64 -16.34 -13.41 -6.98
C ALA A 64 -17.29 -14.48 -7.56
N PRO A 65 -18.61 -14.29 -7.47
CA PRO A 65 -19.57 -15.28 -7.94
C PRO A 65 -19.43 -15.51 -9.46
N PRO A 66 -19.66 -16.77 -9.92
CA PRO A 66 -19.43 -17.18 -11.31
C PRO A 66 -20.21 -16.35 -12.35
N SER A 67 -21.31 -15.70 -11.96
CA SER A 67 -22.09 -14.80 -12.81
C SER A 67 -21.31 -13.57 -13.31
N LEU A 68 -20.29 -13.12 -12.58
CA LEU A 68 -19.38 -12.04 -13.02
C LEU A 68 -18.09 -12.60 -13.65
N ALA A 69 -17.61 -13.75 -13.18
CA ALA A 69 -16.40 -14.39 -13.71
C ALA A 69 -16.55 -14.91 -15.15
N THR A 70 -17.77 -15.31 -15.55
CA THR A 70 -18.05 -15.82 -16.91
C THR A 70 -17.86 -14.74 -18.00
N TYR A 71 -18.07 -13.47 -17.67
CA TYR A 71 -17.80 -12.35 -18.58
C TYR A 71 -16.30 -11.98 -18.65
N ALA A 72 -15.53 -12.25 -17.59
CA ALA A 72 -14.09 -12.03 -17.57
C ALA A 72 -13.30 -13.16 -18.25
N GLY A 73 -13.81 -14.40 -18.19
CA GLY A 73 -13.19 -15.58 -18.79
C GLY A 73 -13.41 -15.75 -20.30
N ASN A 74 -14.46 -15.14 -20.86
CA ASN A 74 -14.76 -15.14 -22.30
C ASN A 74 -14.46 -13.77 -22.93
N ARG A 75 -13.21 -13.29 -22.85
CA ARG A 75 -12.76 -12.26 -23.79
C ARG A 75 -12.60 -12.93 -25.17
N PRO A 76 -13.10 -12.33 -26.27
CA PRO A 76 -13.03 -12.90 -27.62
C PRO A 76 -11.59 -13.08 -28.18
N ASP A 77 -10.56 -12.72 -27.40
CA ASP A 77 -9.16 -12.70 -27.80
C ASP A 77 -8.36 -13.96 -27.38
N GLY A 78 -9.02 -15.03 -26.92
CA GLY A 78 -8.39 -16.33 -26.66
C GLY A 78 -7.32 -16.37 -25.55
N THR A 79 -7.04 -15.24 -24.90
CA THR A 79 -6.11 -15.12 -23.78
C THR A 79 -6.79 -15.62 -22.51
N ARG A 80 -6.58 -16.90 -22.19
CA ARG A 80 -6.95 -17.47 -20.88
C ARG A 80 -6.25 -16.66 -19.80
N THR A 81 -7.02 -15.98 -18.95
CA THR A 81 -6.47 -15.30 -17.77
C THR A 81 -5.88 -16.37 -16.83
N HIS A 82 -4.59 -16.25 -16.51
CA HIS A 82 -3.87 -17.16 -15.60
C HIS A 82 -4.57 -17.33 -14.23
N ALA A 83 -5.41 -16.37 -13.83
CA ALA A 83 -6.26 -16.43 -12.64
C ALA A 83 -7.19 -17.68 -12.61
N SER A 84 -7.64 -18.17 -13.77
CA SER A 84 -8.57 -19.31 -13.88
C SER A 84 -8.01 -20.65 -13.37
N GLN A 85 -6.70 -20.75 -13.10
CA GLN A 85 -6.04 -21.98 -12.63
C GLN A 85 -5.56 -21.91 -11.17
N LEU A 86 -5.73 -20.78 -10.50
CA LEU A 86 -5.26 -20.61 -9.12
C LEU A 86 -6.19 -21.29 -8.13
N THR A 87 -5.62 -22.20 -7.34
CA THR A 87 -6.34 -22.87 -6.25
C THR A 87 -6.22 -22.11 -4.95
N GLU A 88 -7.11 -22.38 -3.99
CA GLU A 88 -6.98 -21.89 -2.61
C GLU A 88 -5.60 -22.23 -2.01
N HIS A 89 -5.08 -23.42 -2.30
CA HIS A 89 -3.76 -23.83 -1.84
C HIS A 89 -2.65 -22.93 -2.39
N ASN A 90 -2.74 -22.51 -3.66
CA ASN A 90 -1.78 -21.55 -4.23
C ASN A 90 -1.85 -20.21 -3.51
N LEU A 91 -3.05 -19.67 -3.27
CA LEU A 91 -3.20 -18.43 -2.50
C LEU A 91 -2.57 -18.54 -1.11
N ARG A 92 -2.81 -19.65 -0.39
CA ARG A 92 -2.23 -19.87 0.94
C ARG A 92 -0.70 -19.83 0.90
N LEU A 93 -0.08 -20.48 -0.08
CA LEU A 93 1.38 -20.45 -0.27
C LEU A 93 1.89 -19.04 -0.59
N MET A 94 1.19 -18.32 -1.46
CA MET A 94 1.59 -16.96 -1.85
C MET A 94 1.52 -15.98 -0.67
N TYR A 95 0.43 -15.99 0.10
CA TYR A 95 0.32 -15.19 1.32
C TYR A 95 1.39 -15.54 2.35
N ALA A 96 1.58 -16.83 2.62
CA ALA A 96 2.57 -17.28 3.59
C ALA A 96 3.99 -16.84 3.19
N MET A 97 4.33 -16.92 1.90
CA MET A 97 5.61 -16.46 1.37
C MET A 97 5.77 -14.94 1.51
N ALA A 98 4.79 -14.16 1.09
CA ALA A 98 4.84 -12.69 1.18
C ALA A 98 5.03 -12.22 2.63
N ILE A 99 4.26 -12.80 3.57
CA ILE A 99 4.39 -12.50 5.01
C ILE A 99 5.76 -12.95 5.54
N THR A 100 6.22 -14.14 5.18
CA THR A 100 7.54 -14.64 5.60
C THR A 100 8.68 -13.75 5.10
N ARG A 101 8.63 -13.29 3.85
CA ARG A 101 9.62 -12.36 3.28
C ARG A 101 9.60 -11.02 4.00
N LEU A 102 8.43 -10.48 4.31
CA LEU A 102 8.30 -9.25 5.10
C LEU A 102 8.94 -9.41 6.49
N VAL A 103 8.60 -10.47 7.22
CA VAL A 103 9.13 -10.72 8.57
C VAL A 103 10.65 -10.87 8.54
N ASN A 104 11.19 -11.71 7.65
CA ASN A 104 12.63 -11.90 7.51
C ASN A 104 13.31 -10.60 7.08
N GLY A 105 12.77 -9.87 6.11
CA GLY A 105 13.34 -8.60 5.65
C GLY A 105 13.41 -7.51 6.72
N VAL A 106 12.52 -7.53 7.73
CA VAL A 106 12.56 -6.61 8.87
C VAL A 106 13.54 -7.07 9.95
N VAL A 107 13.64 -8.38 10.15
CA VAL A 107 14.42 -8.99 11.24
C VAL A 107 15.88 -9.19 10.88
N ASP A 108 16.19 -9.61 9.66
CA ASP A 108 17.54 -9.98 9.22
C ASP A 108 18.54 -8.82 9.31
N PRO A 109 18.22 -7.57 8.90
CA PRO A 109 19.13 -6.45 9.07
C PRO A 109 19.46 -6.13 10.53
N LYS A 110 18.62 -6.57 11.47
CA LYS A 110 18.82 -6.37 12.92
C LYS A 110 19.60 -7.51 13.57
N GLN A 111 19.91 -8.58 12.85
CA GLN A 111 20.74 -9.65 13.38
C GLN A 111 22.19 -9.17 13.52
N GLN A 112 22.72 -9.26 14.74
CA GLN A 112 24.13 -8.96 15.00
C GLN A 112 25.00 -10.13 14.55
N LYS A 113 26.10 -9.83 13.85
CA LYS A 113 27.03 -10.84 13.30
C LYS A 113 27.63 -11.79 14.35
N ALA A 114 27.66 -11.39 15.63
CA ALA A 114 28.27 -12.16 16.71
C ALA A 114 27.31 -13.15 17.40
N ARG A 115 25.99 -12.91 17.40
CA ARG A 115 25.00 -13.79 18.04
C ARG A 115 23.62 -13.60 17.43
N ALA A 116 23.03 -14.67 16.92
CA ALA A 116 21.65 -14.66 16.44
C ALA A 116 20.69 -14.44 17.63
N ALA A 117 19.96 -13.32 17.60
CA ALA A 117 18.85 -13.08 18.51
C ALA A 117 17.59 -13.77 17.96
N PRO A 118 16.66 -14.21 18.83
CA PRO A 118 15.43 -14.84 18.38
C PRO A 118 14.58 -13.85 17.57
N VAL A 119 13.95 -14.34 16.49
CA VAL A 119 13.10 -13.54 15.58
C VAL A 119 12.02 -12.78 16.35
N SER A 120 11.39 -13.42 17.34
CA SER A 120 10.37 -12.81 18.19
C SER A 120 10.85 -11.55 18.91
N ARG A 121 12.09 -11.55 19.42
CA ARG A 121 12.68 -10.38 20.08
C ARG A 121 12.92 -9.25 19.08
N LEU A 122 13.53 -9.54 17.93
CA LEU A 122 13.84 -8.54 16.91
C LEU A 122 12.58 -7.93 16.28
N ALA A 123 11.54 -8.74 16.11
CA ALA A 123 10.22 -8.31 15.67
C ALA A 123 9.53 -7.42 16.72
N MET A 124 9.65 -7.75 18.00
CA MET A 124 9.15 -6.91 19.09
C MET A 124 9.83 -5.54 19.11
N GLU A 125 11.15 -5.48 18.92
CA GLU A 125 11.90 -4.23 18.77
C GLU A 125 11.49 -3.44 17.52
N ALA A 126 10.98 -4.11 16.48
CA ALA A 126 10.39 -3.48 15.30
C ALA A 126 8.91 -3.10 15.47
N LYS A 127 8.32 -3.35 16.65
CA LYS A 127 6.87 -3.22 16.91
C LYS A 127 6.01 -4.01 15.91
N MET A 128 6.56 -5.10 15.38
CA MET A 128 5.85 -5.95 14.43
C MET A 128 4.77 -6.76 15.16
N PRO A 129 3.57 -6.90 14.58
CA PRO A 129 2.50 -7.69 15.16
C PRO A 129 2.94 -9.15 15.35
N VAL A 130 2.70 -9.69 16.55
CA VAL A 130 3.10 -11.06 16.92
C VAL A 130 2.54 -12.09 15.95
N CYS A 131 1.30 -11.89 15.48
CA CYS A 131 0.67 -12.80 14.51
C CYS A 131 1.50 -13.01 13.24
N LEU A 132 2.24 -12.00 12.75
CA LEU A 132 3.07 -12.16 11.54
C LEU A 132 4.26 -13.09 11.80
N VAL A 133 4.84 -13.00 13.00
CA VAL A 133 5.94 -13.87 13.45
C VAL A 133 5.45 -15.31 13.58
N GLU A 134 4.26 -15.51 14.15
CA GLU A 134 3.62 -16.82 14.25
C GLU A 134 3.33 -17.42 12.86
N ILE A 135 2.76 -16.64 11.94
CA ILE A 135 2.53 -17.09 10.55
C ILE A 135 3.83 -17.53 9.88
N ARG A 136 4.91 -16.75 10.06
CA ARG A 136 6.23 -17.12 9.55
C ARG A 136 6.73 -18.42 10.19
N HIS A 137 6.56 -18.60 11.50
CA HIS A 137 6.97 -19.83 12.18
C HIS A 137 6.19 -21.05 11.66
N GLU A 138 4.86 -20.94 11.61
CA GLU A 138 3.96 -22.00 11.14
C GLU A 138 4.24 -22.38 9.69
N ALA A 139 4.38 -21.39 8.80
CA ALA A 139 4.61 -21.62 7.38
C ALA A 139 5.95 -22.29 7.07
N THR A 140 6.99 -22.08 7.89
CA THR A 140 8.32 -22.65 7.63
C THR A 140 8.61 -23.94 8.38
N HIS A 141 7.99 -24.16 9.54
CA HIS A 141 8.34 -25.27 10.43
C HIS A 141 7.19 -26.24 10.70
N ASN A 142 5.93 -25.78 10.60
CA ASN A 142 4.76 -26.57 10.94
C ASN A 142 3.84 -26.72 9.71
N ALA A 143 2.55 -26.46 9.88
CA ALA A 143 1.55 -26.58 8.84
C ALA A 143 1.22 -25.20 8.25
N LEU A 144 0.99 -25.17 6.93
CA LEU A 144 0.57 -23.97 6.24
C LEU A 144 -0.75 -23.45 6.86
N PRO A 145 -0.82 -22.18 7.33
CA PRO A 145 -2.04 -21.65 7.93
C PRO A 145 -3.25 -21.63 6.97
N SER A 146 -4.46 -21.52 7.52
CA SER A 146 -5.69 -21.44 6.74
C SER A 146 -5.77 -20.12 5.95
N LEU A 147 -6.47 -20.10 4.81
CA LEU A 147 -6.60 -18.90 3.99
C LEU A 147 -7.21 -17.71 4.79
N PRO A 148 -8.29 -17.87 5.58
CA PRO A 148 -8.85 -16.75 6.36
C PRO A 148 -7.85 -16.15 7.34
N LEU A 149 -7.05 -16.99 8.01
CA LEU A 149 -6.02 -16.52 8.94
C LEU A 149 -4.91 -15.76 8.21
N LEU A 150 -4.48 -16.23 7.04
CA LEU A 150 -3.49 -15.55 6.21
C LEU A 150 -3.97 -14.19 5.69
N LYS A 151 -5.25 -14.08 5.32
CA LYS A 151 -5.87 -12.81 4.92
C LYS A 151 -5.86 -11.78 6.05
N LEU A 152 -6.28 -12.20 7.25
CA LEU A 152 -6.26 -11.34 8.43
C LEU A 152 -4.82 -10.89 8.78
N ALA A 153 -3.85 -11.81 8.67
CA ALA A 153 -2.45 -11.47 8.86
C ALA A 153 -1.95 -10.48 7.78
N ALA A 154 -2.35 -10.63 6.53
CA ALA A 154 -2.01 -9.69 5.46
C ALA A 154 -2.56 -8.28 5.72
N GLU A 155 -3.80 -8.15 6.19
CA GLU A 155 -4.37 -6.87 6.62
C GLU A 155 -3.56 -6.25 7.76
N GLN A 156 -3.20 -7.04 8.76
CA GLN A 156 -2.39 -6.60 9.88
C GLN A 156 -0.97 -6.17 9.45
N ALA A 157 -0.40 -6.83 8.44
CA ALA A 157 0.88 -6.45 7.83
C ALA A 157 0.78 -5.13 7.07
N LEU A 158 -0.27 -4.91 6.27
CA LEU A 158 -0.52 -3.65 5.58
C LEU A 158 -0.71 -2.49 6.57
N LEU A 159 -1.46 -2.69 7.66
CA LEU A 159 -1.59 -1.69 8.72
C LEU A 159 -0.24 -1.36 9.38
N TRP A 160 0.58 -2.38 9.64
CA TRP A 160 1.90 -2.15 10.22
C TRP A 160 2.82 -1.39 9.25
N LEU A 161 2.86 -1.78 7.97
CA LEU A 161 3.61 -1.10 6.92
C LEU A 161 3.16 0.36 6.76
N HIS A 162 1.86 0.60 6.82
CA HIS A 162 1.28 1.93 6.79
C HIS A 162 1.84 2.81 7.91
N ALA A 163 1.77 2.32 9.16
CA ALA A 163 2.20 3.08 10.33
C ALA A 163 3.73 3.25 10.43
N HIS A 164 4.51 2.25 10.02
CA HIS A 164 5.97 2.22 10.26
C HIS A 164 6.81 2.63 9.05
N TYR A 165 6.22 2.69 7.85
CA TYR A 165 6.89 3.17 6.65
C TYR A 165 6.10 4.25 5.93
N TRP A 166 4.82 4.08 5.63
CA TRP A 166 4.16 5.07 4.77
C TRP A 166 3.87 6.40 5.50
N GLN A 167 3.36 6.34 6.72
CA GLN A 167 2.96 7.53 7.48
C GLN A 167 4.12 8.45 7.86
N PRO A 168 5.26 7.97 8.41
CA PRO A 168 6.35 8.87 8.77
C PRO A 168 6.90 9.63 7.56
N GLN A 169 6.96 8.97 6.40
CA GLN A 169 7.42 9.56 5.14
C GLN A 169 6.42 10.61 4.66
N ARG A 170 5.11 10.32 4.69
CA ARG A 170 4.07 11.32 4.36
C ARG A 170 4.11 12.53 5.26
N LEU A 171 4.29 12.33 6.57
CA LEU A 171 4.40 13.43 7.54
C LEU A 171 5.65 14.27 7.27
N ALA A 172 6.79 13.62 6.98
CA ALA A 172 8.02 14.33 6.62
C ALA A 172 7.85 15.17 5.35
N LEU A 173 7.12 14.65 4.34
CA LEU A 173 6.79 15.41 3.13
C LEU A 173 5.83 16.56 3.38
N ALA A 174 4.83 16.37 4.25
CA ALA A 174 3.87 17.42 4.60
C ALA A 174 4.51 18.55 5.44
N CYS A 175 5.51 18.22 6.26
CA CYS A 175 6.24 19.17 7.11
C CYS A 175 7.36 19.94 6.37
N ASP A 176 7.52 19.78 5.06
CA ASP A 176 8.44 20.61 4.27
C ASP A 176 7.94 22.08 4.25
N PRO A 177 8.74 23.07 4.72
CA PRO A 177 8.38 24.49 4.69
C PRO A 177 7.96 24.99 3.29
N LEU A 178 8.47 24.38 2.22
CA LEU A 178 8.07 24.69 0.84
C LEU A 178 6.70 24.12 0.47
N GLN A 179 6.28 23.02 1.08
CA GLN A 179 4.93 22.47 0.93
C GLN A 179 3.91 23.30 1.71
N LEU A 180 4.25 23.78 2.91
CA LEU A 180 3.40 24.72 3.64
C LEU A 180 3.15 26.01 2.83
N SER A 181 4.18 26.58 2.21
CA SER A 181 4.02 27.79 1.37
C SER A 181 3.23 27.52 0.08
N LYS A 182 3.38 26.33 -0.53
CA LYS A 182 2.53 25.88 -1.66
C LYS A 182 1.08 25.65 -1.23
N LEU A 183 0.85 25.07 -0.04
CA LEU A 183 -0.49 24.82 0.48
C LEU A 183 -1.19 26.13 0.85
N LEU A 184 -0.47 27.04 1.51
CA LEU A 184 -0.94 28.39 1.83
C LEU A 184 -1.24 29.19 0.56
N SER A 185 -0.38 29.14 -0.46
CA SER A 185 -0.64 29.84 -1.73
C SER A 185 -1.83 29.25 -2.49
N ARG A 186 -2.04 27.93 -2.45
CA ARG A 186 -3.26 27.28 -2.98
C ARG A 186 -4.52 27.69 -2.22
N LEU A 187 -4.47 27.77 -0.89
CA LEU A 187 -5.58 28.25 -0.07
C LEU A 187 -5.87 29.74 -0.32
N HIS A 188 -4.84 30.56 -0.47
CA HIS A 188 -4.96 31.98 -0.81
C HIS A 188 -5.59 32.16 -2.21
N ALA A 189 -5.16 31.38 -3.20
CA ALA A 189 -5.73 31.39 -4.54
C ALA A 189 -7.20 30.91 -4.57
N LYS A 190 -7.58 29.95 -3.72
CA LYS A 190 -8.98 29.52 -3.53
C LYS A 190 -9.82 30.54 -2.74
N ALA A 191 -9.20 31.35 -1.88
CA ALA A 191 -9.87 32.42 -1.13
C ALA A 191 -9.98 33.74 -1.91
N ALA A 192 -9.13 33.94 -2.93
CA ALA A 192 -9.13 35.12 -3.81
C ALA A 192 -10.49 35.44 -4.45
N PRO A 193 -11.30 34.47 -4.95
CA PRO A 193 -12.63 34.79 -5.48
C PRO A 193 -13.63 35.31 -4.43
N TYR A 194 -13.41 35.08 -3.13
CA TYR A 194 -14.32 35.54 -2.07
C TYR A 194 -13.91 36.89 -1.44
N SER A 195 -12.71 37.40 -1.75
CA SER A 195 -12.20 38.68 -1.22
C SER A 195 -12.72 39.90 -2.01
N CYS A 196 -12.88 39.76 -3.33
CA CYS A 196 -13.35 40.85 -4.19
C CYS A 196 -14.87 41.08 -4.05
N ASP A 197 -15.65 40.01 -3.88
CA ASP A 197 -17.12 40.11 -3.78
C ASP A 197 -17.58 40.80 -2.48
N VAL A 198 -16.86 40.64 -1.37
CA VAL A 198 -17.17 41.34 -0.12
C VAL A 198 -16.77 42.82 -0.20
N ALA A 199 -15.68 43.15 -0.88
CA ALA A 199 -15.27 44.54 -1.07
C ALA A 199 -16.20 45.31 -2.02
N MET A 200 -16.71 44.67 -3.08
CA MET A 200 -17.71 45.30 -3.97
C MET A 200 -19.08 45.44 -3.31
N ALA A 201 -19.55 44.41 -2.58
CA ALA A 201 -20.85 44.47 -1.89
C ALA A 201 -20.91 45.56 -0.80
N VAL A 202 -19.80 45.84 -0.12
CA VAL A 202 -19.73 46.91 0.89
C VAL A 202 -19.63 48.30 0.24
N SER A 203 -19.00 48.42 -0.93
CA SER A 203 -18.88 49.68 -1.67
C SER A 203 -20.22 50.13 -2.28
N ASP A 204 -21.02 49.20 -2.81
CA ASP A 204 -22.34 49.51 -3.37
C ASP A 204 -23.37 49.89 -2.30
N MET A 205 -23.22 49.37 -1.08
CA MET A 205 -24.07 49.75 0.06
C MET A 205 -23.86 51.20 0.53
N TYR A 206 -22.69 51.80 0.26
CA TYR A 206 -22.36 53.19 0.62
C TYR A 206 -22.61 54.20 -0.50
N ARG A 207 -22.84 53.76 -1.76
CA ARG A 207 -23.18 54.66 -2.89
C ARG A 207 -24.68 54.91 -3.09
N ALA A 208 -25.54 54.16 -2.39
CA ALA A 208 -27.00 54.28 -2.49
C ALA A 208 -27.64 55.17 -1.39
N ARG A 209 -26.85 56.05 -0.75
CA ARG A 209 -27.33 57.06 0.21
C ARG A 209 -27.04 58.48 -0.28
#